data_AF-A0A4R8DJU8-F1
#
_entry.id   AF-A0A4R8DJU8-F1
#
_cell.length_a   1.000
_cell.length_b   1.000
_cell.length_c   1.000
_cell.angle_alpha   90.00
_cell.angle_beta   90.00
_cell.angle_gamma   90.00
#
_symmetry.space_group_name_H-M   'P 1'
#
loop_
_entity.id
_entity.type
_entity.pdbx_description
1 polymer ?
#
loop_
_entity_poly.entity_id
_entity_poly.type
_entity_poly.pdbx_seq_one_letter_code
_entity_poly.pdbx_strand_id
1 'polypeptide(L)'
;MAKFVLKNIGTIKGIQQTKQLVIVEESADIEKIQAEINKTELNGGEAEIPGIFDAYRESLEKKYDSPFRRLLTIMERVANNQPVPADKFKDVTPQGELVKEFEFKYQDLRVYAIKIPNGKLILLGGYKNQQKSDFTRFRSVKTKFLKQHEKK
;
A
#
# COMPACT_ATOMS: atom_id res chain seq x y z
N MET A 1 13.93 -15.72 -3.76
CA MET A 1 13.40 -14.38 -3.39
C MET A 1 11.90 -14.31 -3.63
N ALA A 2 11.13 -13.80 -2.67
CA ALA A 2 9.69 -13.55 -2.86
C ALA A 2 9.45 -12.62 -4.05
N LYS A 3 8.36 -12.87 -4.79
CA LYS A 3 7.94 -12.02 -5.91
C LYS A 3 6.73 -11.18 -5.50
N PHE A 4 6.48 -10.12 -6.26
CA PHE A 4 5.42 -9.16 -6.00
C PHE A 4 4.45 -9.06 -7.17
N VAL A 5 3.16 -9.06 -6.87
CA VAL A 5 2.09 -8.66 -7.79
C VAL A 5 1.27 -7.52 -7.17
N LEU A 6 0.49 -6.83 -7.98
CA LEU A 6 -0.28 -5.66 -7.58
C LEU A 6 -1.78 -5.99 -7.53
N LYS A 7 -2.44 -5.54 -6.47
CA LYS A 7 -3.89 -5.62 -6.26
C LYS A 7 -4.44 -4.23 -5.93
N ASN A 8 -5.62 -3.88 -6.42
CA ASN A 8 -6.31 -2.66 -6.05
C ASN A 8 -6.86 -2.73 -4.63
N ILE A 9 -6.90 -1.60 -3.93
CA ILE A 9 -7.63 -1.47 -2.67
C ILE A 9 -9.03 -0.92 -3.01
N GLY A 10 -9.98 -1.81 -3.28
CA GLY A 10 -11.32 -1.46 -3.77
C GLY A 10 -12.16 -0.60 -2.82
N THR A 11 -11.80 -0.59 -1.52
CA THR A 11 -12.43 0.27 -0.52
C THR A 11 -12.09 1.75 -0.67
N ILE A 12 -11.03 2.10 -1.40
CA ILE A 12 -10.58 3.47 -1.60
C ILE A 12 -10.96 3.91 -3.01
N LYS A 13 -12.03 4.71 -3.12
CA LYS A 13 -12.51 5.22 -4.39
C LYS A 13 -11.94 6.61 -4.64
N GLY A 14 -11.05 6.73 -5.62
CA GLY A 14 -10.47 8.02 -5.96
C GLY A 14 -10.03 8.15 -7.40
N ILE A 15 -9.80 9.39 -7.81
CA ILE A 15 -9.24 9.74 -9.12
C ILE A 15 -7.85 9.09 -9.30
N GLN A 16 -7.06 9.09 -8.22
CA GLN A 16 -5.80 8.34 -8.16
C GLN A 16 -6.04 6.90 -7.68
N GLN A 17 -5.39 5.95 -8.36
CA GLN A 17 -5.39 4.55 -7.96
C GLN A 17 -4.68 4.36 -6.63
N THR A 18 -5.26 3.54 -5.75
CA THR A 18 -4.61 3.08 -4.53
C THR A 18 -4.48 1.57 -4.61
N LYS A 19 -3.24 1.10 -4.75
CA LYS A 19 -2.89 -0.32 -4.90
C LYS A 19 -2.16 -0.82 -3.66
N GLN A 20 -2.11 -2.13 -3.49
CA GLN A 20 -1.31 -2.82 -2.49
C GLN A 20 -0.44 -3.88 -3.14
N LEU A 21 0.68 -4.18 -2.50
CA LEU A 21 1.47 -5.36 -2.85
C LEU A 21 0.78 -6.63 -2.37
N VAL A 22 0.90 -7.67 -3.19
CA VAL A 22 0.70 -9.06 -2.79
C VAL A 22 2.06 -9.73 -2.88
N ILE A 23 2.49 -10.38 -1.80
CA ILE A 23 3.75 -11.12 -1.75
C ILE A 23 3.44 -12.56 -2.07
N VAL A 24 4.07 -13.09 -3.12
CA VAL A 24 3.91 -14.47 -3.55
C VAL A 24 5.24 -15.22 -3.46
N GLU A 25 5.14 -16.53 -3.38
CA GLU A 25 6.30 -17.42 -3.36
C GLU A 25 7.15 -17.27 -4.63
N GLU A 26 8.42 -17.63 -4.54
CA GLU A 26 9.36 -17.51 -5.66
C GLU A 26 8.97 -18.39 -6.85
N SER A 27 8.44 -19.58 -6.57
CA SER A 27 7.94 -20.53 -7.56
C SER A 27 6.69 -20.06 -8.28
N ALA A 28 6.01 -19.03 -7.77
CA ALA A 28 4.75 -18.57 -8.31
C ALA A 28 4.91 -17.95 -9.71
N ASP A 29 3.93 -18.25 -10.57
CA ASP A 29 3.75 -17.59 -11.85
C ASP A 29 3.06 -16.24 -11.66
N ILE A 30 3.89 -15.19 -11.58
CA ILE A 30 3.40 -13.83 -11.32
C ILE A 30 2.58 -13.26 -12.47
N GLU A 31 2.80 -13.71 -13.70
CA GLU A 31 2.06 -13.20 -14.86
C GLU A 31 0.64 -13.74 -14.84
N LYS A 32 0.51 -15.05 -14.59
CA LYS A 32 -0.78 -15.70 -14.41
C LYS A 32 -1.55 -15.11 -13.23
N ILE A 33 -0.91 -14.97 -12.07
CA ILE A 33 -1.56 -14.40 -10.87
C ILE A 33 -1.98 -12.95 -11.14
N GLN A 34 -1.11 -12.13 -11.74
CA GLN A 34 -1.46 -10.74 -12.05
C GLN A 34 -2.62 -10.67 -13.06
N ALA A 35 -2.67 -11.57 -14.06
CA ALA A 35 -3.76 -11.64 -15.02
C ALA A 35 -5.09 -12.03 -14.37
N GLU A 36 -5.07 -12.99 -13.44
CA GLU A 36 -6.25 -13.41 -12.67
C GLU A 36 -6.78 -12.28 -11.78
N ILE A 37 -5.88 -11.61 -11.04
CA ILE A 37 -6.24 -10.43 -10.23
C ILE A 37 -6.89 -9.36 -11.12
N ASN A 38 -6.24 -9.01 -12.23
CA ASN A 38 -6.75 -7.99 -13.15
C ASN A 38 -8.13 -8.37 -13.71
N LYS A 39 -8.33 -9.64 -14.10
CA LYS A 39 -9.61 -10.14 -14.60
C LYS A 39 -10.71 -10.03 -13.55
N THR A 40 -10.43 -10.42 -12.31
CA THR A 40 -11.39 -10.33 -11.21
C THR A 40 -11.77 -8.88 -10.93
N GLU A 41 -10.79 -7.98 -10.86
CA GLU A 41 -11.01 -6.55 -10.63
C GLU A 41 -11.79 -5.88 -11.76
N LEU A 42 -11.53 -6.26 -13.03
CA LEU A 42 -12.28 -5.77 -14.19
C LEU A 42 -13.76 -6.18 -14.15
N ASN A 43 -14.07 -7.35 -13.57
CA ASN A 43 -15.43 -7.81 -13.37
C ASN A 43 -16.09 -7.23 -12.10
N GLY A 44 -15.43 -6.29 -11.42
CA GLY A 44 -15.92 -5.68 -10.18
C GLY A 44 -15.78 -6.56 -8.94
N GLY A 45 -15.08 -7.69 -9.05
CA GLY A 45 -14.77 -8.56 -7.92
C GLY A 45 -13.52 -8.12 -7.16
N GLU A 46 -13.33 -8.70 -5.97
CA GLU A 46 -12.11 -8.56 -5.19
C GLU A 46 -11.32 -9.87 -5.26
N ALA A 47 -10.03 -9.80 -5.58
CA ALA A 47 -9.19 -10.98 -5.63
C ALA A 47 -9.03 -11.61 -4.23
N GLU A 48 -9.18 -12.93 -4.14
CA GLU A 48 -9.13 -13.67 -2.87
C GLU A 48 -7.76 -13.61 -2.19
N ILE A 49 -6.68 -13.48 -2.98
CA ILE A 49 -5.33 -13.40 -2.42
C ILE A 49 -5.18 -12.09 -1.62
N PRO A 50 -4.83 -12.17 -0.32
CA PRO A 50 -4.72 -10.99 0.52
C PRO A 50 -3.45 -10.21 0.14
N GLY A 51 -3.59 -8.90 -0.03
CA GLY A 51 -2.44 -8.00 -0.11
C GLY A 51 -1.95 -7.60 1.27
N ILE A 52 -0.82 -6.87 1.30
CA ILE A 52 -0.20 -6.40 2.55
C ILE A 52 -1.16 -5.52 3.36
N PHE A 53 -1.99 -4.72 2.70
CA PHE A 53 -2.92 -3.83 3.39
C PHE A 53 -4.11 -4.61 3.95
N ASP A 54 -4.59 -5.63 3.24
CA ASP A 54 -5.62 -6.55 3.72
C ASP A 54 -5.13 -7.32 4.97
N ALA A 55 -3.95 -7.92 4.88
CA ALA A 55 -3.33 -8.63 6.00
C ALA A 55 -3.06 -7.71 7.20
N TYR A 56 -2.66 -6.46 6.95
CA TYR A 56 -2.51 -5.48 8.02
C TYR A 56 -3.85 -5.21 8.72
N ARG A 57 -4.92 -4.96 7.96
CA ARG A 57 -6.28 -4.75 8.50
C ARG A 57 -6.73 -5.92 9.36
N GLU A 58 -6.53 -7.15 8.89
CA GLU A 58 -6.93 -8.37 9.60
C GLU A 58 -6.12 -8.59 10.89
N SER A 59 -4.87 -8.13 10.91
CA SER A 59 -4.01 -8.21 12.10
C SER A 59 -4.34 -7.19 13.20
N LEU A 60 -5.20 -6.20 12.91
CA LEU A 60 -5.53 -5.15 13.87
C LEU A 60 -6.46 -5.68 14.97
N GLU A 61 -6.16 -5.32 16.21
CA GLU A 61 -7.11 -5.50 17.31
C GLU A 61 -8.39 -4.69 17.06
N LYS A 62 -9.54 -5.21 17.53
CA LYS A 62 -10.87 -4.58 17.39
C LYS A 62 -10.92 -3.11 17.83
N LYS A 63 -10.11 -2.71 18.82
CA LYS A 63 -10.03 -1.30 19.28
C LYS A 63 -9.62 -0.33 18.16
N TYR A 64 -8.95 -0.82 17.13
CA TYR A 64 -8.50 -0.04 15.98
C TYR A 64 -9.50 0.03 14.82
N ASP A 65 -10.69 -0.60 14.92
CA ASP A 65 -11.69 -0.56 13.84
C ASP A 65 -12.08 0.87 13.43
N SER A 66 -12.44 1.70 14.42
CA SER A 66 -12.81 3.10 14.17
C SER A 66 -11.61 3.94 13.69
N PRO A 67 -10.43 3.85 14.32
CA PRO A 67 -9.20 4.46 13.80
C PRO A 67 -8.86 4.07 12.36
N PHE A 68 -9.02 2.79 12.01
CA PHE A 68 -8.73 2.30 10.67
C PHE A 68 -9.72 2.85 9.64
N ARG A 69 -11.02 2.92 9.96
CA ARG A 69 -12.00 3.59 9.08
C ARG A 69 -11.65 5.05 8.81
N ARG A 70 -11.17 5.77 9.82
CA ARG A 70 -10.71 7.16 9.65
C ARG A 70 -9.45 7.25 8.81
N LEU A 71 -8.53 6.30 8.94
CA LEU A 71 -7.36 6.18 8.07
C LEU A 71 -7.77 5.96 6.60
N LEU A 72 -8.73 5.06 6.34
CA LEU A 72 -9.30 4.87 4.99
C LEU A 72 -9.89 6.16 4.43
N THR A 73 -10.65 6.92 5.23
CA THR A 73 -11.19 8.23 4.82
C THR A 73 -10.06 9.20 4.42
N ILE A 74 -8.95 9.24 5.16
CA ILE A 74 -7.80 10.09 4.82
C ILE A 74 -7.17 9.64 3.49
N MET A 75 -7.00 8.33 3.31
CA MET A 75 -6.44 7.77 2.06
C MET A 75 -7.34 8.08 0.86
N GLU A 76 -8.65 7.97 1.02
CA GLU A 76 -9.64 8.30 -0.01
C GLU A 76 -9.64 9.79 -0.37
N ARG A 77 -9.57 10.68 0.62
CA ARG A 77 -9.41 12.13 0.38
C ARG A 77 -8.15 12.42 -0.43
N VAL A 78 -7.02 11.84 -0.04
CA VAL A 78 -5.74 11.99 -0.78
C VAL A 78 -5.83 11.41 -2.18
N ALA A 79 -6.54 10.29 -2.38
CA ALA A 79 -6.78 9.71 -3.69
C ALA A 79 -7.64 10.60 -4.58
N ASN A 80 -8.49 11.44 -3.99
CA ASN A 80 -9.33 12.43 -4.67
C ASN A 80 -8.71 13.83 -4.77
N ASN A 81 -7.40 13.98 -4.53
CA ASN A 81 -6.71 15.29 -4.48
C ASN A 81 -7.32 16.29 -3.48
N GLN A 82 -8.08 15.81 -2.50
CA GLN A 82 -8.65 16.67 -1.48
C GLN A 82 -7.60 17.02 -0.43
N PRO A 83 -7.62 18.26 0.10
CA PRO A 83 -6.70 18.65 1.15
C PRO A 83 -6.92 17.77 2.37
N VAL A 84 -5.83 17.39 3.04
CA VAL A 84 -5.84 16.72 4.34
C VAL A 84 -4.85 17.45 5.26
N PRO A 85 -5.06 17.40 6.59
CA PRO A 85 -4.11 18.04 7.50
C PRO A 85 -2.70 17.47 7.34
N ALA A 86 -1.69 18.34 7.42
CA ALA A 86 -0.28 17.98 7.19
C ALA A 86 0.25 16.93 8.20
N ASP A 87 -0.39 16.77 9.35
CA ASP A 87 -0.07 15.73 10.31
C ASP A 87 -0.66 14.36 9.95
N LYS A 88 -1.56 14.26 8.95
CA LYS A 88 -2.22 13.01 8.52
C LYS A 88 -1.64 12.38 7.26
N PHE A 89 -1.04 13.17 6.38
CA PHE A 89 -0.37 12.69 5.17
C PHE A 89 0.94 13.47 4.98
N LYS A 90 2.06 12.75 4.89
CA LYS A 90 3.38 13.36 4.76
C LYS A 90 4.16 12.74 3.60
N ASP A 91 4.87 13.58 2.86
CA ASP A 91 6.01 13.17 2.04
C ASP A 91 7.17 12.87 3.01
N VAL A 92 7.67 11.65 2.96
CA VAL A 92 8.76 11.14 3.83
C VAL A 92 9.96 10.69 2.99
N THR A 93 10.02 11.14 1.74
CA THR A 93 11.06 10.82 0.78
C THR A 93 12.41 11.34 1.28
N PRO A 94 13.42 10.47 1.44
CA PRO A 94 14.79 10.90 1.69
C PRO A 94 15.31 11.83 0.59
N GLN A 95 16.22 12.72 0.94
CA GLN A 95 16.89 13.56 -0.04
C GLN A 95 17.62 12.70 -1.08
N GLY A 96 17.42 13.00 -2.36
CA GLY A 96 18.04 12.30 -3.49
C GLY A 96 17.27 11.07 -4.00
N GLU A 97 16.21 10.64 -3.32
CA GLU A 97 15.37 9.53 -3.79
C GLU A 97 14.43 9.97 -4.92
N LEU A 98 14.44 9.23 -6.02
CA LEU A 98 13.61 9.51 -7.21
C LEU A 98 12.14 9.11 -6.99
N VAL A 99 11.92 8.02 -6.26
CA VAL A 99 10.57 7.51 -6.00
C VAL A 99 10.04 8.12 -4.71
N LYS A 100 9.00 8.94 -4.83
CA LYS A 100 8.35 9.57 -3.68
C LYS A 100 7.78 8.54 -2.71
N GLU A 101 8.08 8.73 -1.43
CA GLU A 101 7.60 7.95 -0.29
C GLU A 101 6.57 8.77 0.50
N PHE A 102 5.51 8.11 0.94
CA PHE A 102 4.43 8.75 1.69
C PHE A 102 4.07 7.97 2.95
N GLU A 103 3.65 8.70 3.97
CA GLU A 103 3.10 8.16 5.21
C GLU A 103 1.68 8.70 5.45
N PHE A 104 0.72 7.80 5.58
CA PHE A 104 -0.62 8.07 6.08
C PHE A 104 -0.70 7.78 7.57
N LYS A 105 -1.44 8.62 8.30
CA LYS A 105 -1.47 8.58 9.76
C LYS A 105 -2.86 8.82 10.32
N TYR A 106 -3.23 7.99 11.28
CA TYR A 106 -4.34 8.28 12.16
C TYR A 106 -4.09 7.63 13.52
N GLN A 107 -4.05 8.44 14.59
CA GLN A 107 -3.70 7.99 15.95
C GLN A 107 -2.41 7.15 15.94
N ASP A 108 -2.50 5.87 16.30
CA ASP A 108 -1.38 4.93 16.36
C ASP A 108 -1.14 4.18 15.04
N LEU A 109 -2.05 4.26 14.07
CA LEU A 109 -1.95 3.53 12.80
C LEU A 109 -1.11 4.30 11.78
N ARG A 110 -0.25 3.57 11.06
CA ARG A 110 0.62 4.08 9.99
C ARG A 110 0.49 3.22 8.76
N VAL A 111 0.45 3.85 7.59
CA VAL A 111 0.49 3.16 6.29
C VAL A 111 1.50 3.85 5.40
N TYR A 112 2.40 3.06 4.81
CA TYR A 112 3.52 3.53 4.02
C TYR A 112 3.31 3.18 2.56
N ALA A 113 3.51 4.17 1.69
CA ALA A 113 3.24 4.05 0.27
C ALA A 113 4.36 4.67 -0.56
N ILE A 114 4.45 4.24 -1.81
CA ILE A 114 5.26 4.91 -2.84
C ILE A 114 4.39 5.49 -3.93
N LYS A 115 4.90 6.51 -4.64
CA LYS A 115 4.29 7.03 -5.86
C LYS A 115 4.40 6.00 -6.98
N ILE A 116 3.29 5.81 -7.69
CA ILE A 116 3.21 5.12 -8.99
C ILE A 116 2.56 6.08 -10.01
N PRO A 117 2.67 5.85 -11.34
CA PRO A 117 2.20 6.79 -12.36
C PRO A 117 0.78 7.30 -12.10
N ASN A 118 -0.15 6.39 -11.82
CA ASN A 118 -1.58 6.71 -11.66
C ASN A 118 -2.05 6.77 -10.20
N GLY A 119 -1.14 6.86 -9.22
CA GLY A 119 -1.55 6.98 -7.83
C GLY A 119 -0.49 6.53 -6.83
N LYS A 120 -0.87 5.65 -5.89
CA LYS A 120 0.01 5.23 -4.80
C LYS A 120 -0.07 3.71 -4.59
N LEU A 121 1.06 3.13 -4.23
CA LEU A 121 1.20 1.71 -3.92
C LEU A 121 1.56 1.54 -2.45
N ILE A 122 0.69 0.88 -1.69
CA ILE A 122 0.88 0.55 -0.28
C ILE A 122 1.83 -0.64 -0.16
N LEU A 123 2.91 -0.45 0.61
CA LEU A 123 3.94 -1.46 0.81
C LEU A 123 3.98 -2.00 2.24
N LEU A 124 3.42 -1.28 3.20
CA LEU A 124 3.44 -1.66 4.61
C LEU A 124 2.34 -0.93 5.40
N GLY A 125 1.68 -1.65 6.31
CA GLY A 125 0.95 -1.07 7.45
C GLY A 125 1.71 -1.36 8.74
N GLY A 126 1.59 -0.46 9.72
CA GLY A 126 2.34 -0.54 10.98
C GLY A 126 1.80 0.36 12.07
N TYR A 127 2.59 0.55 13.12
CA TYR A 127 2.17 1.30 14.31
C TYR A 127 3.16 2.43 14.62
N LYS A 128 2.65 3.52 15.22
CA LYS A 128 3.46 4.69 15.59
C LYS A 128 4.67 4.33 16.47
N ASN A 129 4.49 3.40 17.42
CA ASN A 129 5.55 2.97 18.32
C ASN A 129 6.64 2.11 17.63
N GLN A 130 6.36 1.57 16.44
CA GLN A 130 7.28 0.75 15.63
C GLN A 130 7.79 1.51 14.40
N GLN A 131 7.51 2.81 14.29
CA GLN A 131 7.77 3.61 13.09
C GLN A 131 9.23 3.52 12.59
N LYS A 132 10.22 3.50 13.49
CA LYS A 132 11.63 3.40 13.09
C LYS A 132 11.94 2.06 12.39
N SER A 133 11.49 0.95 12.96
CA SER A 133 11.65 -0.37 12.34
C SER A 133 10.79 -0.52 11.08
N ASP A 134 9.60 0.09 11.07
CA ASP A 134 8.70 0.07 9.93
C ASP A 134 9.31 0.78 8.72
N PHE A 135 9.99 1.92 8.91
CA PHE A 135 10.71 2.59 7.82
C PHE A 135 11.80 1.70 7.21
N THR A 136 12.57 0.99 8.04
CA THR A 136 13.59 0.04 7.56
C THR A 136 12.95 -1.08 6.75
N ARG A 137 11.86 -1.66 7.25
CA ARG A 137 11.12 -2.73 6.53
C ARG A 137 10.50 -2.21 5.24
N PHE A 138 9.84 -1.06 5.28
CA PHE A 138 9.23 -0.38 4.14
C PHE A 138 10.24 -0.17 3.01
N ARG A 139 11.40 0.42 3.33
CA ARG A 139 12.45 0.66 2.33
C ARG A 139 13.08 -0.62 1.80
N SER A 140 13.24 -1.64 2.64
CA SER A 140 13.69 -2.97 2.20
C SER A 140 12.72 -3.59 1.19
N VAL A 141 11.41 -3.51 1.45
CA VAL A 141 10.35 -3.99 0.53
C VAL A 141 10.35 -3.16 -0.75
N LYS A 142 10.42 -1.82 -0.65
CA LYS A 142 10.52 -0.90 -1.80
C LYS A 142 11.66 -1.30 -2.73
N THR A 143 12.86 -1.47 -2.20
CA THR A 143 14.05 -1.84 -2.99
C THR A 143 13.87 -3.17 -3.70
N LYS A 144 13.29 -4.17 -3.02
CA LYS A 144 13.00 -5.48 -3.65
C LYS A 144 11.97 -5.36 -4.77
N PHE A 145 10.91 -4.60 -4.54
CA PHE A 145 9.86 -4.34 -5.53
C PHE A 145 10.41 -3.62 -6.78
N LEU A 146 11.16 -2.54 -6.59
CA LEU A 146 11.75 -1.77 -7.69
C LEU A 146 12.73 -2.63 -8.50
N LYS A 147 13.62 -3.39 -7.86
CA LYS A 147 14.54 -4.30 -8.56
C LYS A 147 13.83 -5.36 -9.42
N GLN A 148 12.66 -5.83 -8.98
CA GLN A 148 11.86 -6.76 -9.79
C GLN A 148 11.29 -6.07 -11.05
N HIS A 149 10.97 -4.77 -10.96
CA HIS A 149 10.26 -4.02 -12.01
C HIS A 149 11.18 -3.11 -12.86
N GLU A 150 12.45 -2.96 -12.48
CA GLU A 150 13.50 -2.29 -13.27
C GLU A 150 14.01 -3.16 -14.42
N LYS A 151 13.78 -4.49 -14.40
CA LYS A 151 14.25 -5.43 -15.43
C LYS A 151 13.34 -5.53 -16.66
N LYS A 152 12.70 -4.43 -17.07
CA LYS A 152 11.91 -4.38 -18.32
C LYS A 152 12.50 -3.41 -19.31
#